data_AF-A0A933BSM0-F1
#
_entry.id   AF-A0A933BSM0-F1
#
_cell.length_a   1.000
_cell.length_b   1.000
_cell.length_c   1.000
_cell.angle_alpha   90.00
_cell.angle_beta   90.00
_cell.angle_gamma   90.00
#
_symmetry.space_group_name_H-M   'P 1'
#
loop_
_entity.id
_entity.type
_entity.pdbx_description
1 polymer ?
#
loop_
_entity_poly.entity_id
_entity_poly.type
_entity_poly.pdbx_seq_one_letter_code
_entity_poly.pdbx_strand_id
1 'polypeptide(L)'
;VLVEIDQEGQARFYRLNYDGHWETFKNGAVIAGNDQAAQWIGREIARIPFAGMTLDLALRETFKLWEDSQRQIDEEEKEKNLMPVTLKEAFEQWTLEAAVLTRDSGRRNLYRRVTPEEIELARKGVLS
;
A
#
# COMPACT_ATOMS: atom_id res chain seq x y z
N VAL A 1 -3.73 -9.50 -3.09
CA VAL A 1 -4.67 -8.41 -3.44
C VAL A 1 -4.77 -8.34 -4.95
N LEU A 2 -5.97 -8.11 -5.49
CA LEU A 2 -6.21 -7.83 -6.91
C LEU A 2 -6.76 -6.41 -7.04
N VAL A 3 -6.41 -5.72 -8.12
CA VAL A 3 -6.87 -4.37 -8.41
C VAL A 3 -7.36 -4.32 -9.85
N GLU A 4 -8.50 -3.69 -10.08
CA GLU A 4 -9.05 -3.47 -11.41
C GLU A 4 -9.45 -2.00 -11.59
N ILE A 5 -9.47 -1.54 -12.84
CA ILE A 5 -10.19 -0.35 -13.24
C ILE A 5 -11.36 -0.83 -14.08
N ASP A 6 -12.60 -0.58 -13.62
CA ASP A 6 -13.79 -1.07 -14.30
C ASP A 6 -14.09 -0.29 -15.60
N GLN A 7 -15.16 -0.67 -16.30
CA GLN A 7 -15.53 -0.05 -17.58
C GLN A 7 -15.86 1.44 -17.42
N GLU A 8 -16.39 1.85 -16.26
CA GLU A 8 -16.69 3.24 -15.93
C GLU A 8 -15.42 4.02 -15.54
N GLY A 9 -14.35 3.32 -15.19
CA GLY A 9 -13.07 3.91 -14.80
C GLY A 9 -12.87 4.00 -13.30
N GLN A 10 -13.71 3.32 -12.51
CA GLN A 10 -13.59 3.28 -11.06
C GLN A 10 -12.58 2.19 -10.68
N ALA A 11 -11.68 2.52 -9.76
CA ALA A 11 -10.77 1.55 -9.18
C ALA A 11 -11.53 0.65 -8.20
N ARG A 12 -11.34 -0.67 -8.33
CA ARG A 12 -11.87 -1.67 -7.38
C ARG A 12 -10.74 -2.52 -6.84
N PHE A 13 -10.83 -2.82 -5.55
CA PHE A 13 -9.83 -3.61 -4.84
C PHE A 13 -10.46 -4.88 -4.31
N TYR A 14 -9.76 -5.99 -4.45
CA TYR A 14 -10.21 -7.29 -4.01
C TYR A 14 -9.16 -7.98 -3.16
N ARG A 15 -9.58 -8.60 -2.05
CA ARG A 15 -8.76 -9.50 -1.25
C ARG A 15 -9.28 -10.91 -1.46
N LEU A 16 -8.41 -11.83 -1.89
CA LEU A 16 -8.70 -13.26 -1.97
C LEU A 16 -8.07 -13.93 -0.75
N ASN A 17 -8.90 -14.60 0.05
CA ASN A 17 -8.49 -15.35 1.22
C ASN A 17 -8.14 -16.80 0.83
N TYR A 18 -7.38 -17.49 1.70
CA TYR A 18 -6.89 -18.84 1.42
C TYR A 18 -7.99 -19.90 1.27
N ASP A 19 -9.16 -19.67 1.86
CA ASP A 19 -10.34 -20.52 1.76
C ASP A 19 -11.13 -20.32 0.44
N GLY A 20 -10.66 -19.43 -0.45
CA GLY A 20 -11.33 -19.07 -1.69
C GLY A 20 -12.42 -18.01 -1.51
N HIS A 21 -12.66 -17.52 -0.29
CA HIS A 21 -13.53 -16.36 -0.07
C HIS A 21 -12.85 -15.09 -0.57
N TRP A 22 -13.61 -14.15 -1.13
CA TRP A 22 -13.08 -12.87 -1.58
C TRP A 22 -13.94 -11.71 -1.09
N GLU A 23 -13.28 -10.59 -0.81
CA GLU A 23 -13.89 -9.37 -0.30
C GLU A 23 -13.62 -8.20 -1.25
N THR A 24 -14.58 -7.27 -1.34
CA THR A 24 -14.44 -6.02 -2.11
C THR A 24 -14.16 -4.84 -1.20
N PHE A 25 -13.33 -3.93 -1.70
CA PHE A 25 -13.01 -2.68 -1.02
C PHE A 25 -13.10 -1.52 -2.00
N LYS A 26 -13.66 -0.39 -1.52
CA LYS A 26 -13.89 0.81 -2.35
C LYS A 26 -12.63 1.64 -2.55
N ASN A 27 -11.89 1.90 -1.47
CA ASN A 27 -10.79 2.87 -1.49
C ASN A 27 -9.39 2.21 -1.37
N GLY A 28 -9.32 0.92 -1.05
CA GLY A 28 -8.09 0.14 -1.02
C GLY A 28 -8.21 -1.08 -0.13
N ALA A 29 -7.23 -1.99 -0.24
CA ALA A 29 -7.16 -3.21 0.54
C ALA A 29 -5.74 -3.40 1.08
N VAL A 30 -5.61 -4.00 2.26
CA VAL A 30 -4.32 -4.28 2.90
C VAL A 30 -4.23 -5.76 3.28
N ILE A 31 -3.03 -6.31 3.13
CA ILE A 31 -2.62 -7.59 3.70
C ILE A 31 -1.30 -7.31 4.42
N ALA A 32 -1.25 -7.60 5.72
CA ALA A 32 -0.04 -7.49 6.52
C ALA A 32 0.14 -8.76 7.35
N GLY A 33 1.39 -9.07 7.72
CA GLY A 33 1.69 -10.23 8.57
C GLY A 33 1.29 -10.06 10.03
N ASN A 34 0.82 -8.87 10.42
CA ASN A 34 0.33 -8.55 11.75
C ASN A 34 -1.13 -8.05 11.66
N ASP A 35 -2.00 -8.63 12.48
CA ASP A 35 -3.45 -8.36 12.44
C ASP A 35 -3.81 -6.95 12.94
N GLN A 36 -3.10 -6.44 13.96
CA GLN A 36 -3.35 -5.10 14.50
C GLN A 36 -3.05 -4.02 13.44
N ALA A 37 -1.91 -4.13 12.76
CA ALA A 37 -1.53 -3.26 11.66
C ALA A 37 -2.49 -3.40 10.47
N ALA A 38 -2.84 -4.62 10.04
CA ALA A 38 -3.76 -4.85 8.94
C ALA A 38 -5.14 -4.22 9.22
N GLN A 39 -5.69 -4.43 10.42
CA GLN A 39 -6.98 -3.85 10.81
C GLN A 39 -6.93 -2.33 10.86
N TRP A 40 -5.86 -1.74 11.39
CA TRP A 40 -5.72 -0.30 11.45
C TRP A 40 -5.59 0.33 10.07
N ILE A 41 -4.69 -0.18 9.23
CA ILE A 41 -4.53 0.30 7.84
C ILE A 41 -5.84 0.17 7.07
N GLY A 42 -6.56 -0.95 7.23
CA GLY A 42 -7.84 -1.17 6.56
C GLY A 42 -8.89 -0.10 6.89
N ARG A 43 -8.94 0.37 8.15
CA ARG A 43 -9.84 1.46 8.56
C ARG A 43 -9.43 2.81 8.00
N GLU A 44 -8.13 3.10 7.95
CA GLU A 44 -7.64 4.40 7.49
C GLU A 44 -7.64 4.54 5.96
N ILE A 45 -7.26 3.48 5.22
CA ILE A 45 -7.37 3.46 3.75
C ILE A 45 -8.79 3.74 3.28
N ALA A 46 -9.80 3.25 4.00
CA ALA A 46 -11.20 3.51 3.67
C ALA A 46 -11.57 5.01 3.66
N ARG A 47 -10.78 5.87 4.32
CA ARG A 47 -11.01 7.31 4.43
C ARG A 47 -10.15 8.16 3.49
N ILE A 48 -9.13 7.58 2.87
CA ILE A 48 -8.16 8.31 2.05
C ILE A 48 -8.56 8.25 0.57
N PRO A 49 -8.73 9.40 -0.10
CA PRO A 49 -9.15 9.44 -1.50
C PRO A 49 -7.97 9.26 -2.46
N PHE A 50 -7.35 8.07 -2.47
CA PHE A 50 -6.18 7.76 -3.30
C PHE A 50 -6.40 8.02 -4.80
N ALA A 51 -7.62 7.85 -5.31
CA ALA A 51 -7.95 8.04 -6.72
C ALA A 51 -7.68 9.47 -7.23
N GLY A 52 -7.68 10.47 -6.35
CA GLY A 52 -7.39 11.86 -6.69
C GLY A 52 -5.93 12.27 -6.55
N MET A 53 -5.06 11.38 -6.07
CA MET A 53 -3.66 11.69 -5.76
C MET A 53 -2.74 11.46 -6.98
N THR A 54 -1.66 12.22 -7.04
CA THR A 54 -0.53 11.89 -7.93
C THR A 54 0.20 10.67 -7.40
N LEU A 55 0.98 9.98 -8.26
CA LEU A 55 1.73 8.79 -7.86
C LEU A 55 2.66 9.05 -6.67
N ASP A 56 3.44 10.15 -6.71
CA ASP A 56 4.33 10.53 -5.61
C ASP A 56 3.56 10.72 -4.31
N LEU A 57 2.43 11.45 -4.34
CA LEU A 57 1.64 11.69 -3.14
C LEU A 57 1.02 10.40 -2.60
N ALA A 58 0.49 9.54 -3.48
CA ALA A 58 -0.08 8.25 -3.10
C ALA A 58 0.96 7.31 -2.46
N LEU A 59 2.19 7.28 -2.97
CA LEU A 59 3.29 6.50 -2.39
C LEU A 59 3.66 7.03 -1.00
N ARG A 60 3.81 8.35 -0.84
CA ARG A 60 4.14 8.96 0.45
C ARG A 60 3.07 8.69 1.50
N GLU A 61 1.80 8.82 1.14
CA GLU A 61 0.68 8.51 2.05
C GLU A 61 0.65 7.02 2.40
N THR A 62 0.99 6.14 1.46
CA THR A 62 1.12 4.69 1.73
C THR A 62 2.25 4.41 2.72
N PHE A 63 3.40 5.07 2.58
CA PHE A 63 4.53 4.92 3.50
C PHE A 63 4.18 5.40 4.91
N LYS A 64 3.54 6.56 5.04
CA LYS A 64 3.07 7.08 6.33
C LYS A 64 2.06 6.14 6.99
N LEU A 65 1.08 5.64 6.23
CA LEU A 65 0.12 4.65 6.74
C LEU A 65 0.82 3.40 7.28
N TRP A 66 1.83 2.90 6.57
CA TRP A 66 2.60 1.77 7.04
C TRP A 66 3.33 2.11 8.36
N GLU A 67 3.99 3.26 8.47
CA GLU A 67 4.70 3.68 9.67
C GLU A 67 3.76 3.86 10.87
N ASP A 68 2.64 4.55 10.66
CA ASP A 68 1.63 4.77 11.69
C ASP A 68 0.99 3.46 12.15
N SER A 69 0.85 2.48 11.25
CA SER A 69 0.38 1.14 11.62
C SER A 69 1.36 0.42 12.53
N GLN A 70 2.67 0.63 12.37
CA GLN A 70 3.66 0.03 13.28
C GLN A 70 3.46 0.55 14.70
N ARG A 71 3.01 1.79 14.89
CA ARG A 71 2.71 2.35 16.23
C ARG A 71 1.52 1.68 16.92
N GLN A 72 0.71 0.92 16.19
CA GLN A 72 -0.44 0.19 16.71
C GLN A 72 -0.11 -1.24 17.13
N ILE A 73 1.09 -1.73 16.79
CA ILE A 73 1.55 -3.08 17.13
C ILE A 73 2.15 -3.07 18.54
N ASP A 74 1.80 -4.09 19.35
CA ASP A 74 2.36 -4.29 20.69
C ASP A 74 3.90 -4.43 20.66
N GLU A 75 4.60 -3.81 21.63
CA GLU A 75 6.06 -3.81 21.68
C GLU A 75 6.66 -5.22 21.80
N GLU A 76 6.07 -6.09 22.62
CA GLU A 76 6.48 -7.49 22.74
C GLU A 76 6.39 -8.24 21.40
N GLU A 77 5.39 -7.92 20.58
CA GLU A 77 5.21 -8.55 19.28
C GLU A 77 6.23 -8.06 18.26
N LYS A 78 6.61 -6.77 18.31
CA LYS A 78 7.68 -6.19 17.48
C LYS A 78 9.03 -6.82 17.78
N GLU A 79 9.38 -6.92 19.06
CA GLU A 79 10.66 -7.48 19.50
C GLU A 79 10.79 -8.95 19.11
N LYS A 80 9.73 -9.74 19.34
CA LYS A 80 9.72 -11.17 19.01
C LYS A 80 9.92 -11.45 17.51
N ASN A 81 9.34 -10.60 16.67
CA ASN A 81 9.36 -10.79 15.23
C ASN A 81 10.47 -9.99 14.52
N LEU A 82 11.32 -9.27 15.26
CA LEU A 82 12.38 -8.40 14.75
C LEU A 82 11.87 -7.47 13.63
N MET A 83 10.64 -6.95 13.79
CA MET A 83 10.02 -6.13 12.75
C MET A 83 10.60 -4.72 12.76
N PRO A 84 10.89 -4.12 11.58
CA PRO A 84 11.27 -2.72 11.50
C PRO A 84 10.12 -1.85 12.02
N VAL A 85 10.44 -0.89 12.87
CA VAL A 85 9.44 0.00 13.51
C VAL A 85 9.40 1.37 12.87
N THR A 86 10.40 1.71 12.05
CA THR A 86 10.48 2.96 11.27
C THR A 86 10.54 2.69 9.77
N LEU A 87 10.14 3.67 8.96
CA LEU A 87 10.31 3.59 7.50
C LEU A 87 11.76 3.42 7.09
N LYS A 88 12.68 4.07 7.80
CA LYS A 88 14.11 3.98 7.52
C LYS A 88 14.59 2.53 7.64
N GLU A 89 14.29 1.88 8.75
CA GLU A 89 14.65 0.48 8.99
C GLU A 89 14.00 -0.43 7.94
N ALA A 90 12.73 -0.21 7.61
CA ALA A 90 12.03 -1.02 6.61
C ALA A 90 12.69 -0.91 5.23
N PHE A 91 13.11 0.28 4.81
CA PHE A 91 13.79 0.45 3.53
C PHE A 91 15.23 -0.07 3.52
N GLU A 92 15.86 -0.24 4.68
CA GLU A 92 17.19 -0.84 4.80
C GLU A 92 17.12 -2.38 4.85
N GLN A 93 16.06 -2.92 5.45
CA GLN A 93 15.89 -4.36 5.68
C GLN A 93 15.09 -5.06 4.56
N TRP A 94 14.12 -4.38 3.96
CA TRP A 94 13.17 -4.97 3.03
C TRP A 94 13.26 -4.35 1.63
N THR A 95 12.82 -5.12 0.63
CA THR A 95 12.67 -4.65 -0.74
C THR A 95 11.26 -4.11 -0.94
N LEU A 96 11.14 -2.92 -1.53
CA LEU A 96 9.85 -2.33 -1.91
C LEU A 96 9.56 -2.58 -3.40
N GLU A 97 8.42 -3.18 -3.67
CA GLU A 97 7.87 -3.30 -5.02
C GLU A 97 6.55 -2.54 -5.12
N ALA A 98 6.35 -1.80 -6.21
CA ALA A 98 5.13 -1.05 -6.45
C ALA A 98 4.71 -1.11 -7.92
N ALA A 99 3.40 -1.02 -8.15
CA ALA A 99 2.81 -0.95 -9.48
C ALA A 99 1.57 -0.07 -9.46
N VAL A 100 1.26 0.49 -10.63
CA VAL A 100 0.11 1.36 -10.84
C VAL A 100 -0.78 0.81 -11.94
N LEU A 101 -2.09 1.01 -11.78
CA LEU A 101 -3.04 0.90 -12.86
C LEU A 101 -3.42 2.31 -13.31
N THR A 102 -3.24 2.62 -14.60
CA THR A 102 -3.55 3.92 -15.19
C THR A 102 -4.32 3.75 -16.50
N ARG A 103 -5.24 4.70 -16.78
CA ARG A 103 -5.96 4.76 -18.07
C ARG A 103 -5.18 5.54 -19.15
N ASP A 104 -4.10 6.21 -18.75
CA ASP A 104 -3.37 7.16 -19.60
C ASP A 104 -2.39 6.47 -20.58
N SER A 105 -2.13 5.18 -20.35
CA SER A 105 -1.37 4.31 -21.26
C SER A 105 -2.25 3.91 -22.44
N GLY A 106 -2.07 4.55 -23.60
CA GLY A 106 -2.84 4.29 -24.83
C GLY A 106 -3.17 2.81 -25.06
N ARG A 107 -4.44 2.45 -24.81
CA ARG A 107 -5.20 1.23 -25.17
C ARG A 107 -4.57 -0.17 -25.03
N ARG A 108 -3.32 -0.36 -24.59
CA ARG A 108 -2.66 -1.69 -24.62
C ARG A 108 -2.35 -2.31 -23.26
N ASN A 109 -2.09 -1.53 -22.21
CA ASN A 109 -1.83 -2.09 -20.88
C ASN A 109 -2.05 -1.05 -19.78
N LEU A 110 -3.08 -1.23 -18.94
CA LEU A 110 -3.34 -0.33 -17.81
C LEU A 110 -2.29 -0.48 -16.70
N TYR A 111 -1.64 -1.63 -16.62
CA TYR A 111 -0.65 -1.93 -15.58
C TYR A 111 0.74 -1.42 -15.98
N ARG A 112 1.41 -0.76 -15.04
CA ARG A 112 2.81 -0.36 -15.14
C ARG A 112 3.52 -0.58 -13.81
N ARG A 113 4.72 -1.17 -13.83
CA ARG A 113 5.60 -1.19 -12.66
C ARG A 113 6.12 0.22 -12.37
N VAL A 114 6.11 0.60 -11.10
CA VAL A 114 6.75 1.84 -10.64
C VAL A 114 8.26 1.63 -10.75
N THR A 115 8.98 2.62 -11.29
CA THR A 115 10.43 2.49 -11.48
C THR A 115 11.18 2.71 -10.15
N PRO A 116 12.41 2.19 -10.02
CA PRO A 116 13.24 2.46 -8.85
C PRO A 116 13.44 3.96 -8.59
N GLU A 117 13.55 4.77 -9.64
CA GLU A 117 13.72 6.23 -9.53
C GLU A 117 12.48 6.92 -8.96
N GLU A 118 11.28 6.48 -9.38
CA GLU A 118 10.00 6.97 -8.84
C GLU A 118 9.86 6.60 -7.35
N ILE A 119 10.27 5.39 -6.97
CA ILE A 119 10.29 4.94 -5.56
C ILE A 119 11.28 5.77 -4.74
N GLU A 120 12.50 5.97 -5.24
CA GLU A 120 13.53 6.72 -4.52
C GLU A 120 13.18 8.21 -4.36
N LEU A 121 12.45 8.80 -5.33
CA LEU A 121 11.92 10.15 -5.19
C LEU A 121 10.90 10.24 -4.03
N ALA A 122 9.97 9.29 -3.96
CA ALA A 122 8.98 9.23 -2.88
C ALA A 122 9.65 8.96 -1.52
N ARG A 123 10.65 8.06 -1.49
CA ARG A 123 11.44 7.73 -0.29
C ARG A 123 12.16 8.96 0.28
N LYS A 124 12.83 9.74 -0.58
CA LYS A 124 13.47 11.00 -0.16
C LYS A 124 12.46 11.98 0.42
N GLY A 125 11.24 12.00 -0.11
CA GLY A 125 10.18 12.89 0.37
C GLY A 125 9.57 12.54 1.72
N VAL A 126 9.86 11.35 2.29
CA VAL A 126 9.41 10.93 3.63
C VAL A 126 10.55 10.75 4.63
N LEU A 127 11.78 10.59 4.18
CA LEU A 127 12.97 10.45 5.03
C LEU A 127 13.75 11.77 5.23
N SER A 128 13.35 12.85 4.56
CA SER A 128 13.96 14.18 4.63
C SER A 128 13.55 14.97 5.87
#